data_AF-A0A8H6B8M6-F1
#
_entry.id   AF-A0A8H6B8M6-F1
#
_cell.length_a   1.000
_cell.length_b   1.000
_cell.length_c   1.000
_cell.angle_alpha   90.00
_cell.angle_beta   90.00
_cell.angle_gamma   90.00
#
_symmetry.space_group_name_H-M   'P 1'
#
loop_
_entity.id
_entity.type
_entity.pdbx_description
1 polymer ?
#
loop_
_entity_poly.entity_id
_entity_poly.type
_entity_poly.pdbx_seq_one_letter_code
_entity_poly.pdbx_strand_id
1 'polypeptide(L)'
;MSSSATPTPPSLPQIPSMNGIYQLYQKNQTTSVIDPSKLEYPLVPTNLLSKQGTIDIQVPQYLKELPKSKIEQFYHDDKLLRGYVLKKYGKPFNDLKREITARLGKQSDFTEKSAKNYDAQVKERIERINKLLKECSDLLDEFDTLEVSMYDKMGKMNKKNMVEVMEANLSLQNGECQKLIDDAMKSEGELTDTELSTFIERYCAARQQYYLKKEKMSRMHEDRVGEI
;
A
#
# COMPACT_ATOMS: atom_id res chain seq x y z
N MET A 1 -29.82 45.06 -4.35
CA MET A 1 -28.37 44.79 -4.26
C MET A 1 -28.22 43.45 -3.57
N SER A 2 -28.05 42.37 -4.33
CA SER A 2 -27.99 41.00 -3.80
C SER A 2 -26.65 40.41 -4.19
N SER A 3 -25.87 40.10 -3.16
CA SER A 3 -24.50 39.57 -3.24
C SER A 3 -24.51 38.13 -3.72
N SER A 4 -23.81 37.84 -4.81
CA SER A 4 -23.58 36.50 -5.35
C SER A 4 -22.60 35.74 -4.45
N ALA A 5 -23.06 34.66 -3.81
CA ALA A 5 -22.18 33.71 -3.15
C ALA A 5 -21.71 32.66 -4.17
N THR A 6 -20.43 32.70 -4.54
CA THR A 6 -19.77 31.63 -5.29
C THR A 6 -19.61 30.39 -4.41
N PRO A 7 -19.94 29.18 -4.90
CA PRO A 7 -19.72 27.95 -4.14
C PRO A 7 -18.23 27.57 -4.15
N THR A 8 -17.65 27.42 -2.96
CA THR A 8 -16.28 26.96 -2.76
C THR A 8 -16.18 25.46 -3.12
N PRO A 9 -15.17 25.02 -3.90
CA PRO A 9 -15.00 23.61 -4.19
C PRO A 9 -14.63 22.81 -2.93
N PRO A 10 -15.04 21.52 -2.84
CA PRO A 10 -14.67 20.67 -1.72
C PRO A 10 -13.16 20.46 -1.68
N SER A 11 -12.57 20.64 -0.49
CA SER A 11 -11.13 20.48 -0.28
C SER A 11 -10.72 19.01 -0.39
N LEU A 12 -9.62 18.76 -1.11
CA LEU A 12 -8.97 17.45 -1.19
C LEU A 12 -8.56 16.96 0.21
N PRO A 13 -8.56 15.62 0.46
CA PRO A 13 -8.09 15.07 1.72
C PRO A 13 -6.63 15.49 1.97
N GLN A 14 -6.39 16.07 3.15
CA GLN A 14 -5.05 16.52 3.53
C GLN A 14 -4.09 15.34 3.56
N ILE A 15 -3.00 15.45 2.80
CA ILE A 15 -1.85 14.56 2.90
C ILE A 15 -1.36 14.64 4.35
N PRO A 16 -1.26 13.53 5.10
CA PRO A 16 -0.80 13.57 6.48
C PRO A 16 0.60 14.20 6.53
N SER A 17 0.73 15.22 7.37
CA SER A 17 1.96 15.99 7.55
C SER A 17 3.16 15.07 7.79
N MET A 18 4.20 15.19 6.95
CA MET A 18 5.50 14.52 7.08
C MET A 18 6.15 14.71 8.47
N ASN A 19 5.75 15.74 9.22
CA ASN A 19 6.23 15.98 10.58
C ASN A 19 5.79 14.88 11.56
N GLY A 20 4.65 14.21 11.33
CA GLY A 20 4.20 13.10 12.18
C GLY A 20 5.09 11.86 12.06
N ILE A 21 5.63 11.60 10.86
CA ILE A 21 6.49 10.45 10.58
C ILE A 21 7.91 10.69 11.12
N TYR A 22 8.42 11.93 10.99
CA TYR A 22 9.72 12.30 11.54
C TYR A 22 9.75 12.32 13.08
N GLN A 23 8.66 12.70 13.76
CA GLN A 23 8.61 12.65 15.22
C GLN A 23 8.56 11.23 15.78
N LEU A 24 7.99 10.26 15.06
CA LEU A 24 8.02 8.84 15.43
C LEU A 24 9.44 8.26 15.34
N TYR A 25 10.26 8.73 14.40
CA TYR A 25 11.67 8.34 14.29
C TYR A 25 12.56 8.98 15.36
N GLN A 26 12.34 10.26 15.69
CA GLN A 26 13.13 10.94 16.73
C GLN A 26 12.80 10.46 18.15
N LYS A 27 11.55 10.08 18.44
CA LYS A 27 11.17 9.55 19.77
C LYS A 27 11.83 8.20 20.10
N ASN A 28 12.33 7.48 19.09
CA ASN A 28 13.03 6.21 19.26
C ASN A 28 14.56 6.33 19.27
N GLN A 29 15.11 7.54 19.12
CA GLN A 29 16.53 7.82 19.37
C GLN A 29 16.71 8.34 20.79
N THR A 30 16.34 7.53 21.78
CA THR A 30 16.92 7.68 23.10
C THR A 30 18.38 7.25 23.00
N THR A 31 19.30 8.21 23.04
CA THR A 31 20.65 8.01 23.55
C THR A 31 20.52 7.53 24.99
N SER A 32 20.20 6.25 25.19
CA SER A 32 20.27 5.63 26.50
C SER A 32 21.74 5.29 26.72
N VAL A 33 22.36 5.99 27.68
CA VAL A 33 23.43 5.37 28.44
C VAL A 33 22.78 4.13 29.05
N ILE A 34 23.11 2.97 28.49
CA ILE A 34 22.49 1.70 28.84
C ILE A 34 22.86 1.42 30.30
N ASP A 35 21.90 1.62 31.21
CA ASP A 35 22.01 1.18 32.60
C ASP A 35 21.95 -0.36 32.60
N PRO A 36 23.06 -1.06 32.91
CA PRO A 36 23.11 -2.52 32.84
C PRO A 36 22.09 -3.20 33.76
N SER A 37 21.58 -2.46 34.76
CA SER A 37 20.61 -2.95 35.75
C SER A 37 19.14 -2.86 35.28
N LYS A 38 18.87 -2.17 34.16
CA LYS A 38 17.51 -1.98 33.59
C LYS A 38 17.26 -2.76 32.29
N LEU A 39 18.22 -3.55 31.85
CA LEU A 39 18.02 -4.46 30.73
C LEU A 39 17.12 -5.61 31.18
N GLU A 40 16.04 -5.85 30.43
CA GLU A 40 15.11 -6.98 30.62
C GLU A 40 15.84 -8.35 30.57
N TYR A 41 17.05 -8.36 30.00
CA TYR A 41 18.00 -9.46 30.04
C TYR A 41 19.37 -8.95 30.52
N PRO A 42 19.85 -9.32 31.72
CA PRO A 42 21.16 -8.88 32.19
C PRO A 42 22.27 -9.42 31.28
N LEU A 43 23.01 -8.50 30.64
CA LEU A 43 24.25 -8.80 29.93
C LEU A 43 25.27 -9.30 30.96
N VAL A 44 25.54 -10.61 30.92
CA VAL A 44 26.20 -11.40 31.97
C VAL A 44 25.26 -11.66 33.16
N PRO A 45 25.05 -12.93 33.58
CA PRO A 45 24.15 -13.19 34.69
C PRO A 45 24.71 -12.55 35.96
N THR A 46 24.05 -11.51 36.46
CA THR A 46 24.31 -10.86 37.76
C THR A 46 24.29 -11.87 38.91
N ASN A 47 23.53 -12.96 38.75
CA ASN A 47 23.46 -14.10 39.68
C ASN A 47 24.73 -14.97 39.74
N LEU A 48 25.74 -14.72 38.90
CA LEU A 48 27.02 -15.42 38.96
C LEU A 48 28.07 -14.68 39.80
N LEU A 49 27.95 -13.36 39.92
CA LEU A 49 28.80 -12.55 40.79
C LEU A 49 28.51 -12.88 42.27
N SER A 50 27.25 -13.17 42.62
CA SER A 50 26.87 -13.60 43.97
C SER A 50 27.37 -15.00 44.35
N LYS A 51 27.86 -15.80 43.40
CA LYS A 51 28.50 -17.11 43.66
C LYS A 51 30.01 -17.01 43.88
N GLN A 52 30.59 -15.82 43.90
CA GLN A 52 31.99 -15.63 44.27
C GLN A 52 32.14 -15.84 45.78
N GLY A 53 32.22 -17.10 46.19
CA GLY A 53 32.64 -17.45 47.54
C GLY A 53 34.07 -16.97 47.80
N THR A 54 34.36 -16.62 49.04
CA THR A 54 35.73 -16.37 49.51
C THR A 54 36.57 -17.63 49.29
N ILE A 55 37.63 -17.53 48.48
CA ILE A 55 38.58 -18.62 48.29
C ILE A 55 39.53 -18.62 49.49
N ASP A 56 39.47 -19.66 50.31
CA ASP A 56 40.46 -19.86 51.38
C ASP A 56 41.77 -20.38 50.77
N ILE A 57 42.79 -19.53 50.74
CA ILE A 57 44.07 -19.81 50.09
C ILE A 57 45.04 -20.40 51.12
N GLN A 58 45.34 -21.69 50.97
CA GLN A 58 46.37 -22.33 51.76
C GLN A 58 47.74 -22.07 51.11
N VAL A 59 48.62 -21.44 51.88
CA VAL A 59 50.01 -21.21 51.50
C VAL A 59 50.78 -22.53 51.63
N PRO A 60 51.45 -23.01 50.58
CA PRO A 60 52.20 -24.25 50.64
C PRO A 60 53.29 -24.23 51.71
N GLN A 61 53.46 -25.35 52.40
CA GLN A 61 54.42 -25.48 53.49
C GLN A 61 55.88 -25.31 53.03
N TYR A 62 56.19 -25.69 51.79
CA TYR A 62 57.52 -25.50 51.18
C TYR A 62 57.93 -24.03 51.06
N LEU A 63 56.98 -23.08 51.01
CA LEU A 63 57.33 -21.64 50.99
C LEU A 63 57.95 -21.17 52.32
N LYS A 64 57.77 -21.93 53.41
CA LYS A 64 58.41 -21.65 54.71
C LYS A 64 59.89 -22.06 54.74
N GLU A 65 60.32 -22.92 53.81
CA GLU A 65 61.69 -23.43 53.71
C GLU A 65 62.56 -22.55 52.79
N LEU A 66 61.95 -21.61 52.06
CA LEU A 66 62.67 -20.74 51.13
C LEU A 66 63.37 -19.56 51.85
N PRO A 67 64.53 -19.11 51.35
CA PRO A 67 65.18 -17.89 51.81
C PRO A 67 64.28 -16.66 51.60
N LYS A 68 64.30 -15.73 52.56
CA LYS A 68 63.50 -14.49 52.54
C LYS A 68 63.59 -13.71 51.21
N SER A 69 64.79 -13.65 50.62
CA SER A 69 65.02 -12.99 49.32
C SER A 69 64.19 -13.59 48.17
N LYS A 70 63.97 -14.91 48.16
CA LYS A 70 63.18 -15.58 47.13
C LYS A 70 61.67 -15.44 47.38
N ILE A 71 61.26 -15.36 48.64
CA ILE A 71 59.87 -15.08 49.01
C ILE A 71 59.48 -13.66 48.59
N GLU A 72 60.37 -12.68 48.79
CA GLU A 72 60.12 -11.29 48.35
C GLU A 72 60.04 -11.17 46.82
N GLN A 73 60.91 -11.88 46.08
CA GLN A 73 60.83 -11.97 44.62
C GLN A 73 59.49 -12.57 44.15
N PHE A 74 59.02 -13.62 44.83
CA PHE A 74 57.73 -14.26 44.53
C PHE A 74 56.53 -13.36 44.89
N TYR A 75 56.63 -12.63 46.00
CA TYR A 75 55.59 -11.70 46.45
C TYR A 75 55.42 -10.52 45.50
N HIS A 76 56.48 -10.08 44.83
CA HIS A 76 56.44 -8.99 43.86
C HIS A 76 56.16 -9.44 42.42
N ASP A 77 56.02 -10.75 42.16
CA ASP A 77 55.65 -11.27 40.84
C ASP A 77 54.16 -11.65 40.80
N ASP A 78 53.33 -10.67 40.44
CA ASP A 78 51.89 -10.80 40.25
C ASP A 78 51.51 -11.92 39.26
N LYS A 79 52.31 -12.15 38.21
CA LYS A 79 52.00 -13.17 37.20
C LYS A 79 52.16 -14.57 37.80
N LEU A 80 53.18 -14.76 38.62
CA LEU A 80 53.47 -16.04 39.24
C LEU A 80 52.48 -16.38 40.37
N LEU A 81 52.10 -15.38 41.18
CA LEU A 81 51.03 -15.49 42.17
C LEU A 81 49.69 -15.83 41.50
N ARG A 82 49.34 -15.14 40.42
CA ARG A 82 48.13 -15.43 39.63
C ARG A 82 48.16 -16.83 39.04
N GLY A 83 49.31 -17.26 38.50
CA GLY A 83 49.51 -18.61 37.99
C GLY A 83 49.32 -19.69 39.06
N TYR A 84 49.84 -19.47 40.27
CA TYR A 84 49.66 -20.36 41.41
C TYR A 84 48.19 -20.50 41.82
N VAL A 85 47.50 -19.36 41.97
CA VAL A 85 46.07 -19.33 42.34
C VAL A 85 45.21 -20.01 41.26
N LEU A 86 45.46 -19.72 39.98
CA LEU A 86 44.72 -20.35 38.88
C LEU A 86 45.02 -21.85 38.75
N LYS A 87 46.25 -22.30 39.04
CA LYS A 87 46.60 -23.73 38.96
C LYS A 87 45.96 -24.55 40.07
N LYS A 88 45.94 -24.03 41.30
CA LYS A 88 45.40 -24.72 42.49
C LYS A 88 43.89 -24.53 42.65
N TYR A 89 43.38 -23.34 42.38
CA TYR A 89 42.00 -22.92 42.66
C TYR A 89 41.23 -22.50 41.40
N GLY A 90 41.75 -22.76 40.19
CA GLY A 90 41.11 -22.37 38.94
C GLY A 90 39.96 -23.26 38.48
N LYS A 91 39.68 -24.39 39.14
CA LYS A 91 38.52 -25.25 38.78
C LYS A 91 37.18 -24.50 38.93
N PRO A 92 36.86 -23.85 40.06
CA PRO A 92 35.71 -22.94 40.17
C PRO A 92 35.67 -21.85 39.11
N PHE A 93 36.83 -21.26 38.76
CA PHE A 93 36.91 -20.23 37.73
C PHE A 93 36.61 -20.77 36.33
N ASN A 94 37.11 -21.97 36.01
CA ASN A 94 36.84 -22.63 34.73
C ASN A 94 35.39 -23.12 34.62
N ASP A 95 34.81 -23.60 35.72
CA ASP A 95 33.39 -23.97 35.78
C ASP A 95 32.49 -22.74 35.59
N LEU A 96 32.84 -21.62 36.23
CA LEU A 96 32.18 -20.33 36.04
C LEU A 96 32.29 -19.84 34.59
N LYS A 97 33.50 -19.89 34.01
CA LYS A 97 33.74 -19.54 32.61
C LYS A 97 32.89 -20.40 31.68
N ARG A 98 32.80 -21.71 31.91
CA ARG A 98 31.98 -22.64 31.13
C ARG A 98 30.49 -22.29 31.25
N GLU A 99 30.00 -21.98 32.45
CA GLU A 99 28.61 -21.58 32.65
C GLU A 99 28.28 -20.26 31.93
N ILE A 100 29.17 -19.27 31.98
CA ILE A 100 29.03 -18.00 31.25
C ILE A 100 28.96 -18.25 29.75
N THR A 101 29.92 -19.01 29.18
CA THR A 101 29.94 -19.33 27.75
C THR A 101 28.68 -20.08 27.32
N ALA A 102 28.20 -21.04 28.11
CA ALA A 102 26.96 -21.77 27.79
C ALA A 102 25.72 -20.88 27.79
N ARG A 103 25.62 -19.93 28.72
CA ARG A 103 24.50 -18.97 28.76
C ARG A 103 24.57 -17.97 27.61
N LEU A 104 25.77 -17.49 27.26
CA LEU A 104 25.96 -16.63 26.09
C LEU A 104 25.59 -17.35 24.79
N GLY A 105 25.92 -18.64 24.66
CA GLY A 105 25.50 -19.46 23.52
C GLY A 105 23.97 -19.51 23.38
N LYS A 106 23.25 -19.81 24.47
CA LYS A 106 21.78 -19.82 24.47
C LYS A 106 21.17 -18.45 24.12
N GLN A 107 21.80 -17.36 24.58
CA GLN A 107 21.35 -16.01 24.26
C GLN A 107 21.54 -15.71 22.77
N SER A 108 22.69 -16.10 22.20
CA SER A 108 22.95 -15.99 20.76
C SER A 108 21.89 -16.75 19.95
N ASP A 109 21.61 -18.01 20.30
CA ASP A 109 20.62 -18.84 19.61
C ASP A 109 19.21 -18.24 19.70
N PHE A 110 18.84 -17.71 20.87
CA PHE A 110 17.55 -17.04 21.06
C PHE A 110 17.43 -15.76 20.22
N THR A 111 18.48 -14.95 20.19
CA THR A 111 18.50 -13.72 19.39
C THR A 111 18.43 -14.03 17.91
N GLU A 112 19.17 -15.03 17.42
CA GLU A 112 19.12 -15.46 16.02
C GLU A 112 17.72 -15.96 15.64
N LYS A 113 17.11 -16.80 16.48
CA LYS A 113 15.74 -17.28 16.26
C LYS A 113 14.72 -16.15 16.25
N SER A 114 14.86 -15.18 17.15
CA SER A 114 13.98 -14.00 17.22
C SER A 114 14.11 -13.12 15.98
N ALA A 115 15.34 -12.89 15.50
CA ALA A 115 15.61 -12.15 14.27
C ALA A 115 14.97 -12.86 13.05
N LYS A 116 15.16 -14.17 12.91
CA LYS A 116 14.53 -14.97 11.85
C LYS A 116 13.00 -14.89 11.88
N ASN A 117 12.41 -14.95 13.07
CA ASN A 117 10.95 -14.85 13.22
C ASN A 117 10.44 -13.44 12.90
N TYR A 118 11.19 -12.41 13.26
CA TYR A 118 10.86 -11.02 12.90
C TYR A 118 10.90 -10.82 11.39
N ASP A 119 11.95 -11.29 10.71
CA ASP A 119 12.07 -11.25 9.25
C ASP A 119 10.90 -11.96 8.57
N ALA A 120 10.48 -13.13 9.07
CA ALA A 120 9.33 -13.84 8.54
C ALA A 120 8.03 -13.03 8.68
N GLN A 121 7.79 -12.43 9.84
CA GLN A 121 6.62 -11.56 10.07
C GLN A 121 6.63 -10.30 9.21
N VAL A 122 7.80 -9.70 8.99
CA VAL A 122 7.96 -8.53 8.12
C VAL A 122 7.63 -8.92 6.68
N LYS A 123 8.16 -10.04 6.18
CA LYS A 123 7.84 -10.54 4.83
C LYS A 123 6.33 -10.77 4.66
N GLU A 124 5.68 -11.43 5.61
CA GLU A 124 4.25 -11.68 5.57
C GLU A 124 3.42 -10.37 5.55
N ARG A 125 3.85 -9.36 6.32
CA ARG A 125 3.23 -8.03 6.30
C ARG A 125 3.42 -7.33 4.95
N ILE A 126 4.61 -7.40 4.37
CA ILE A 126 4.90 -6.83 3.05
C ILE A 126 4.00 -7.48 1.99
N GLU A 127 3.85 -8.80 2.01
CA GLU A 127 2.96 -9.53 1.09
C GLU A 127 1.50 -9.08 1.23
N ARG A 128 1.00 -8.92 2.47
CA ARG A 128 -0.35 -8.39 2.71
C ARG A 128 -0.52 -6.97 2.19
N ILE A 129 0.45 -6.09 2.41
CA ILE A 129 0.42 -4.71 1.91
C ILE A 129 0.42 -4.69 0.37
N ASN A 130 1.27 -5.50 -0.27
CA ASN A 130 1.31 -5.60 -1.72
C ASN A 130 -0.01 -6.09 -2.31
N LYS A 131 -0.68 -7.04 -1.64
CA LYS A 131 -2.00 -7.51 -2.04
C LYS A 131 -3.04 -6.39 -1.99
N LEU A 132 -3.08 -5.63 -0.89
CA LEU A 132 -4.00 -4.49 -0.75
C LEU A 132 -3.73 -3.39 -1.79
N LEU A 133 -2.45 -3.09 -2.06
CA LEU A 133 -2.05 -2.14 -3.10
C LEU A 133 -2.53 -2.58 -4.48
N LYS A 134 -2.44 -3.88 -4.77
CA LYS A 134 -2.96 -4.44 -6.02
C LYS A 134 -4.48 -4.31 -6.11
N GLU A 135 -5.21 -4.67 -5.06
CA GLU A 135 -6.67 -4.52 -5.00
C GLU A 135 -7.10 -3.06 -5.21
N CYS A 136 -6.38 -2.09 -4.63
CA CYS A 136 -6.62 -0.67 -4.87
C CYS A 136 -6.30 -0.25 -6.32
N SER A 137 -5.24 -0.78 -6.91
CA SER A 137 -4.89 -0.51 -8.32
C SER A 137 -5.99 -1.03 -9.25
N ASP A 138 -6.43 -2.27 -9.05
CA ASP A 138 -7.49 -2.88 -9.86
C ASP A 138 -8.80 -2.07 -9.76
N LEU A 139 -9.12 -1.54 -8.58
CA LEU A 139 -10.31 -0.70 -8.36
C LEU A 139 -10.19 0.68 -9.06
N LEU A 140 -8.98 1.25 -9.11
CA LEU A 140 -8.73 2.50 -9.83
C LEU A 140 -8.87 2.30 -11.33
N ASP A 141 -8.38 1.18 -11.88
CA ASP A 141 -8.54 0.86 -13.30
C ASP A 141 -10.03 0.68 -13.68
N GLU A 142 -10.82 0.06 -12.78
CA GLU A 142 -12.28 -0.03 -12.96
C GLU A 142 -12.94 1.35 -12.92
N PHE A 143 -12.52 2.22 -12.00
CA PHE A 143 -13.01 3.59 -11.90
C PHE A 143 -12.71 4.40 -13.16
N ASP A 144 -11.48 4.36 -13.67
CA ASP A 144 -11.09 5.06 -14.90
C ASP A 144 -11.90 4.57 -16.09
N THR A 145 -12.14 3.25 -16.18
CA THR A 145 -12.99 2.66 -17.22
C THR A 145 -14.43 3.16 -17.13
N LEU A 146 -14.96 3.25 -15.91
CA LEU A 146 -16.31 3.76 -15.66
C LEU A 146 -16.41 5.25 -15.97
N GLU A 147 -15.38 6.03 -15.63
CA GLU A 147 -15.29 7.46 -15.92
C GLU A 147 -15.30 7.71 -17.44
N VAL A 148 -14.49 6.97 -18.20
CA VAL A 148 -14.51 7.03 -19.67
C VAL A 148 -15.88 6.67 -20.22
N SER A 149 -16.52 5.61 -19.71
CA SER A 149 -17.88 5.21 -20.10
C SER A 149 -18.92 6.28 -19.79
N MET A 150 -18.79 6.94 -18.64
CA MET A 150 -19.65 8.04 -18.24
C MET A 150 -19.50 9.23 -19.20
N TYR A 151 -18.27 9.66 -19.49
CA TYR A 151 -18.04 10.77 -20.42
C TYR A 151 -18.48 10.44 -21.85
N ASP A 152 -18.31 9.21 -22.33
CA ASP A 152 -18.83 8.78 -23.64
C ASP A 152 -20.37 8.86 -23.67
N LYS A 153 -21.05 8.41 -22.62
CA LYS A 153 -22.52 8.51 -22.51
C LYS A 153 -23.01 9.95 -22.41
N MET A 154 -22.38 10.77 -21.58
CA MET A 154 -22.71 12.19 -21.48
C MET A 154 -22.43 12.93 -22.80
N GLY A 155 -21.34 12.57 -23.49
CA GLY A 155 -21.05 13.03 -24.83
C GLY A 155 -22.17 12.68 -25.80
N LYS A 156 -22.62 11.42 -25.83
CA LYS A 156 -23.74 10.97 -26.68
C LYS A 156 -25.06 11.66 -26.36
N MET A 157 -25.34 11.94 -25.09
CA MET A 157 -26.56 12.64 -24.65
C MET A 157 -26.45 14.16 -24.68
N ASN A 158 -25.30 14.72 -25.04
CA ASN A 158 -25.17 16.16 -25.23
C ASN A 158 -26.18 16.63 -26.28
N LYS A 159 -26.87 17.75 -26.02
CA LYS A 159 -27.86 18.37 -26.92
C LYS A 159 -27.31 18.46 -28.35
N LYS A 160 -26.05 18.86 -28.52
CA LYS A 160 -25.40 18.95 -29.84
C LYS A 160 -25.35 17.60 -30.56
N ASN A 161 -24.84 16.55 -29.90
CA ASN A 161 -24.73 15.22 -30.50
C ASN A 161 -26.11 14.59 -30.76
N MET A 162 -27.08 14.82 -29.87
CA MET A 162 -28.46 14.38 -30.09
C MET A 162 -29.10 15.06 -31.29
N VAL A 163 -28.86 16.36 -31.49
CA VAL A 163 -29.32 17.10 -32.68
C VAL A 163 -28.68 16.54 -33.94
N GLU A 164 -27.36 16.33 -33.96
CA GLU A 164 -26.65 15.77 -35.12
C GLU A 164 -27.18 14.37 -35.50
N VAL A 165 -27.45 13.51 -34.50
CA VAL A 165 -28.06 12.19 -34.74
C VAL A 165 -29.49 12.32 -35.27
N MET A 166 -30.27 13.28 -34.77
CA MET A 166 -31.62 13.55 -35.24
C MET A 166 -31.61 14.05 -36.70
N GLU A 167 -30.66 14.91 -37.06
CA GLU A 167 -30.42 15.40 -38.42
C GLU A 167 -30.06 14.28 -39.38
N ALA A 168 -29.12 13.41 -38.99
CA ALA A 168 -28.73 12.25 -39.79
C ALA A 168 -29.93 11.31 -40.03
N ASN A 169 -30.73 11.05 -38.99
CA ASN A 169 -31.95 10.26 -39.10
C ASN A 169 -33.02 10.90 -40.00
N LEU A 170 -33.14 12.23 -39.96
CA LEU A 170 -34.07 12.97 -40.82
C LEU A 170 -33.63 12.89 -42.29
N SER A 171 -32.33 13.03 -42.55
CA SER A 171 -31.74 12.87 -43.88
C SER A 171 -31.95 11.46 -44.42
N LEU A 172 -31.74 10.43 -43.60
CA LEU A 172 -31.98 9.04 -43.97
C LEU A 172 -33.45 8.79 -44.32
N GLN A 173 -34.39 9.29 -43.50
CA GLN A 173 -35.83 9.18 -43.78
C GLN A 173 -36.23 9.89 -45.09
N ASN A 174 -35.62 11.05 -45.36
CA ASN A 174 -35.86 11.76 -46.61
C ASN A 174 -35.32 10.98 -47.81
N GLY A 175 -34.14 10.36 -47.66
CA GLY A 175 -33.59 9.45 -48.66
C GLY A 175 -34.47 8.22 -48.90
N GLU A 176 -35.08 7.64 -47.87
CA GLU A 176 -36.06 6.55 -48.02
C GLU A 176 -37.32 6.99 -48.78
N CYS A 177 -37.84 8.19 -48.47
CA CYS A 177 -38.97 8.76 -49.22
C CYS A 177 -38.61 8.94 -50.70
N GLN A 178 -37.40 9.43 -50.99
CA GLN A 178 -36.94 9.60 -52.37
C GLN A 178 -36.74 8.26 -53.08
N LYS A 179 -36.19 7.25 -52.40
CA LYS A 179 -36.06 5.89 -52.95
C LYS A 179 -37.41 5.31 -53.33
N LEU A 180 -38.43 5.46 -52.48
CA LEU A 180 -39.79 5.02 -52.81
C LEU A 180 -40.31 5.67 -54.10
N ILE A 181 -40.07 6.97 -54.28
CA ILE A 181 -40.45 7.68 -55.51
C ILE A 181 -39.65 7.16 -56.71
N ASP A 182 -38.32 7.05 -56.57
CA ASP A 182 -37.44 6.60 -57.65
C ASP A 182 -37.77 5.16 -58.07
N ASP A 183 -38.12 4.29 -57.13
CA ASP A 183 -38.54 2.91 -57.39
C ASP A 183 -39.89 2.87 -58.13
N ALA A 184 -40.82 3.77 -57.79
CA ALA A 184 -42.09 3.90 -58.50
C ALA A 184 -41.93 4.52 -59.91
N MET A 185 -40.91 5.34 -60.14
CA MET A 185 -40.63 5.93 -61.46
C MET A 185 -39.82 5.01 -62.39
N LYS A 186 -39.15 3.99 -61.85
CA LYS A 186 -38.33 3.02 -62.62
C LYS A 186 -39.12 1.81 -63.15
N SER A 187 -40.36 1.60 -62.71
CA SER A 187 -41.20 0.54 -63.26
C SER A 187 -41.60 0.89 -64.71
N GLU A 188 -41.01 0.22 -65.70
CA GLU A 188 -41.24 0.44 -67.14
C GLU A 188 -42.62 -0.10 -67.63
N GLY A 189 -43.69 0.08 -66.86
CA GLY A 189 -45.06 -0.31 -67.23
C GLY A 189 -46.12 0.48 -66.48
N GLU A 190 -47.37 0.47 -66.96
CA GLU A 190 -48.51 0.98 -66.19
C GLU A 190 -48.58 0.20 -64.87
N LEU A 191 -48.33 0.89 -63.75
CA LEU A 191 -48.45 0.29 -62.42
C LEU A 191 -49.84 -0.32 -62.27
N THR A 192 -49.90 -1.55 -61.76
CA THR A 192 -51.17 -2.17 -61.40
C THR A 192 -51.81 -1.37 -60.27
N ASP A 193 -53.13 -1.28 -60.22
CA ASP A 193 -53.88 -0.50 -59.21
C ASP A 193 -53.53 -0.91 -57.76
N THR A 194 -53.18 -2.18 -57.55
CA THR A 194 -52.71 -2.74 -56.28
C THR A 194 -51.28 -2.29 -55.91
N GLU A 195 -50.39 -2.16 -56.88
CA GLU A 195 -49.01 -1.69 -56.69
C GLU A 195 -49.01 -0.20 -56.39
N LEU A 196 -49.89 0.56 -57.07
CA LEU A 196 -50.10 1.98 -56.82
C LEU A 196 -50.64 2.24 -55.40
N SER A 197 -51.67 1.49 -54.98
CA SER A 197 -52.22 1.62 -53.62
C SER A 197 -51.16 1.31 -52.55
N THR A 198 -50.38 0.23 -52.73
CA THR A 198 -49.30 -0.15 -51.82
C THR A 198 -48.18 0.91 -51.76
N PHE A 199 -47.85 1.53 -52.89
CA PHE A 199 -46.91 2.64 -52.96
C PHE A 199 -47.42 3.86 -52.18
N ILE A 200 -48.68 4.27 -52.40
CA ILE A 200 -49.29 5.42 -51.74
C ILE A 200 -49.31 5.23 -50.23
N GLU A 201 -49.66 4.03 -49.74
CA GLU A 201 -49.66 3.74 -48.29
C GLU A 201 -48.25 3.83 -47.70
N ARG A 202 -47.26 3.20 -48.33
CA ARG A 202 -45.86 3.22 -47.86
C ARG A 202 -45.27 4.62 -47.89
N TYR A 203 -45.51 5.37 -48.96
CA TYR A 203 -45.03 6.74 -49.10
C TYR A 203 -45.70 7.67 -48.08
N CYS A 204 -47.02 7.57 -47.91
CA CYS A 204 -47.74 8.34 -46.89
C CYS A 204 -47.19 8.06 -45.49
N ALA A 205 -46.99 6.79 -45.13
CA ALA A 205 -46.42 6.41 -43.83
C ALA A 205 -44.99 6.95 -43.64
N ALA A 206 -44.12 6.77 -44.65
CA ALA A 206 -42.74 7.27 -44.60
C ALA A 206 -42.68 8.80 -44.49
N ARG A 207 -43.57 9.51 -45.20
CA ARG A 207 -43.63 10.97 -45.19
C ARG A 207 -44.23 11.54 -43.90
N GLN A 208 -45.21 10.85 -43.31
CA GLN A 208 -45.71 11.17 -41.97
C GLN A 208 -44.59 11.06 -40.93
N GLN A 209 -43.79 9.98 -40.97
CA GLN A 209 -42.65 9.84 -40.07
C GLN A 209 -41.59 10.92 -40.27
N TYR A 210 -41.31 11.31 -41.52
CA TYR A 210 -40.41 12.42 -41.82
C TYR A 210 -40.86 13.72 -41.17
N TYR A 211 -42.12 14.13 -41.37
CA TYR A 211 -42.62 15.39 -40.81
C TYR A 211 -42.70 15.37 -39.28
N LEU A 212 -43.03 14.22 -38.68
CA LEU A 212 -42.98 14.05 -37.23
C LEU A 212 -41.55 14.25 -36.70
N LYS A 213 -40.55 13.61 -37.31
CA LYS A 213 -39.13 13.78 -36.92
C LYS A 213 -38.67 15.23 -37.11
N LYS A 214 -39.08 15.88 -38.20
CA LYS A 214 -38.77 17.29 -38.49
C LYS A 214 -39.33 18.22 -37.41
N GLU A 215 -40.58 18.02 -37.02
CA GLU A 215 -41.20 18.80 -35.95
C GLU A 215 -40.48 18.61 -34.60
N LYS A 216 -40.16 17.36 -34.25
CA LYS A 216 -39.42 17.06 -33.01
C LYS A 216 -38.03 17.70 -33.00
N MET A 217 -37.34 17.69 -34.14
CA MET A 217 -36.05 18.37 -34.28
C MET A 217 -36.19 19.89 -34.10
N SER A 218 -37.17 20.53 -34.72
CA SER A 218 -37.44 21.96 -34.51
C SER A 218 -37.67 22.28 -33.03
N ARG A 219 -38.44 21.46 -32.31
CA ARG A 219 -38.66 21.61 -30.86
C ARG A 219 -37.41 21.38 -30.00
N MET A 220 -36.36 20.73 -30.51
CA MET A 220 -35.09 20.57 -29.79
C MET A 220 -34.21 21.84 -29.88
N HIS A 221 -34.39 22.66 -30.91
CA HIS A 221 -33.72 23.95 -31.03
C HIS A 221 -34.40 25.06 -30.25
N GLU A 222 -35.67 24.87 -29.88
CA GLU A 222 -36.36 25.75 -28.95
C GLU A 222 -35.71 25.64 -27.57
N ASP A 223 -35.08 26.72 -27.11
CA ASP A 223 -34.69 26.83 -25.71
C ASP A 223 -35.98 26.95 -24.88
N ARG A 224 -36.37 25.85 -24.26
CA ARG A 224 -37.52 25.87 -23.35
C ARG A 224 -37.16 26.78 -22.18
N VAL A 225 -37.90 27.88 -22.06
CA VAL A 225 -37.92 28.75 -20.89
C VAL A 225 -38.44 27.94 -19.71
N GLY A 226 -37.52 27.28 -19.03
CA GLY A 226 -37.73 26.36 -17.92
C GLY A 226 -36.38 25.95 -17.35
N GLU A 227 -35.45 26.91 -17.29
CA GLU A 227 -34.19 26.78 -16.56
C GLU A 227 -34.48 27.08 -15.09
N ILE A 228 -34.29 26.07 -14.23
CA ILE A 228 -33.92 26.22 -12.82
C ILE A 228 -32.43 25.90 -12.76
#